data_AF-A0A0B0EN54-F1
#
_entry.id   AF-A0A0B0EN54-F1
#
_cell.length_a   1.000
_cell.length_b   1.000
_cell.length_c   1.000
_cell.angle_alpha   90.00
_cell.angle_beta   90.00
_cell.angle_gamma   90.00
#
_symmetry.space_group_name_H-M   'P 1'
#
loop_
_entity.id
_entity.type
_entity.pdbx_description
1 polymer ?
#
loop_
_entity_poly.entity_id
_entity_poly.type
_entity_poly.pdbx_seq_one_letter_code
_entity_poly.pdbx_strand_id
1 'polypeptide(L)'
;MDVEHGRIAVGNGFADSEINVSYHYGFSANMGGGTYERGKWMIDPSLSDLQLFVQQDSPPPGTFSTIGAALAEWTNRSKPNTIITILDNRTYIEQLDIEPADYAWLAIEAANNVRPHIQPNDGHIRITGTHTDATVTLSGLLVEGGVEVDGDLGMLRLIHTTLVPGRSLNEDGLPATTDPGVLVADNDTGVNINANFELHAAFSIIGPIRMPEHAQKLYLLDCIVDGVDSSAISATGSTDRPVPSTTIERTTIFGRSFYRSLELATEVIFIGLVTTEERHKGCVRFSYVPYGSQTPRRYRCQPDFEIAKAIRKAKDLAKDDGITLSSSDLDEISDKIREWLVPTFTAEDYGKPGYSQLRINVPVHIRTGAEDGSEMGAFCHLKQTQRETNLRIRLEEYLPFGLVPGIIYVT
;
A
#
# COMPACT_ATOMS: atom_id res chain seq x y z
N MET A 1 30.32 -5.38 9.51
CA MET A 1 29.00 -4.90 9.09
C MET A 1 28.98 -4.96 7.58
N ASP A 2 28.06 -5.75 7.04
CA ASP A 2 27.73 -5.77 5.61
C ASP A 2 26.68 -4.67 5.41
N VAL A 3 27.12 -3.52 4.88
CA VAL A 3 26.26 -2.34 4.72
C VAL A 3 25.27 -2.51 3.57
N GLU A 4 25.62 -3.32 2.57
CA GLU A 4 24.78 -3.57 1.40
C GLU A 4 23.53 -4.38 1.77
N HIS A 5 23.71 -5.39 2.63
CA HIS A 5 22.63 -6.25 3.11
C HIS A 5 22.10 -5.85 4.50
N GLY A 6 22.65 -4.80 5.11
CA GLY A 6 22.27 -4.37 6.47
C GLY A 6 22.60 -5.39 7.57
N ARG A 7 23.54 -6.31 7.34
CA ARG A 7 23.85 -7.41 8.28
C ARG A 7 25.01 -7.04 9.22
N ILE A 8 24.87 -7.39 10.49
CA ILE A 8 25.89 -7.21 11.52
C ILE A 8 26.26 -8.59 12.06
N ALA A 9 27.52 -9.00 11.91
CA ALA A 9 28.03 -10.21 12.55
C ALA A 9 28.50 -9.87 13.97
N VAL A 10 28.01 -10.61 14.95
CA VAL A 10 28.29 -10.43 16.37
C VAL A 10 29.11 -11.62 16.86
N GLY A 11 30.24 -11.39 17.51
CA GLY A 11 31.09 -12.47 18.01
C GLY A 11 30.42 -13.21 19.18
N ASN A 12 30.75 -14.50 19.38
CA ASN A 12 30.13 -15.37 20.39
C ASN A 12 30.08 -14.84 21.83
N GLY A 13 30.93 -13.85 22.19
CA GLY A 13 30.92 -13.20 23.51
C GLY A 13 29.96 -12.03 23.66
N PHE A 14 29.24 -11.64 22.59
CA PHE A 14 28.38 -10.46 22.52
C PHE A 14 26.93 -10.80 22.13
N ALA A 15 26.54 -12.08 22.16
CA ALA A 15 25.21 -12.53 21.73
C ALA A 15 24.06 -11.85 22.51
N ASP A 16 24.28 -11.53 23.79
CA ASP A 16 23.29 -10.86 24.66
C ASP A 16 23.47 -9.34 24.72
N SER A 17 24.38 -8.77 23.92
CA SER A 17 24.61 -7.32 23.91
C SER A 17 23.51 -6.62 23.11
N GLU A 18 22.96 -5.54 23.69
CA GLU A 18 22.05 -4.67 22.95
C GLU A 18 22.81 -3.92 21.86
N ILE A 19 22.34 -4.03 20.61
CA ILE A 19 22.94 -3.37 19.45
C ILE A 19 22.01 -2.25 19.00
N ASN A 20 22.49 -1.03 19.18
CA ASN A 20 21.82 0.16 18.68
C ASN A 20 22.36 0.53 17.29
N VAL A 21 21.46 0.63 16.30
CA VAL A 21 21.80 1.01 14.92
C VAL A 21 21.07 2.30 14.56
N SER A 22 21.77 3.20 13.87
CA SER A 22 21.17 4.39 13.27
C SER A 22 21.48 4.42 11.79
N TYR A 23 20.46 4.60 10.97
CA TYR A 23 20.58 4.63 9.52
C TYR A 23 19.52 5.55 8.91
N HIS A 24 19.75 5.98 7.67
CA HIS A 24 18.76 6.73 6.90
C HIS A 24 17.91 5.77 6.07
N TYR A 25 16.59 5.91 6.19
CA TYR A 25 15.64 5.22 5.33
C TYR A 25 15.72 5.81 3.92
N GLY A 26 16.04 4.97 2.93
CA GLY A 26 16.00 5.31 1.51
C GLY A 26 14.91 4.51 0.81
N PHE A 27 13.93 5.20 0.25
CA PHE A 27 12.86 4.59 -0.54
C PHE A 27 12.42 5.56 -1.64
N SER A 28 11.94 5.01 -2.75
CA SER A 28 11.64 5.75 -3.98
C SER A 28 10.48 6.76 -3.88
N ALA A 29 9.76 6.81 -2.75
CA ALA A 29 8.66 7.75 -2.50
C ALA A 29 8.47 8.08 -1.02
N ASN A 30 7.77 9.18 -0.73
CA ASN A 30 7.27 9.49 0.61
C ASN A 30 6.00 8.68 0.91
N MET A 31 6.15 7.37 1.08
CA MET A 31 5.07 6.44 1.45
C MET A 31 5.54 5.41 2.49
N GLY A 32 4.60 4.79 3.21
CA GLY A 32 4.87 3.88 4.32
C GLY A 32 5.41 4.59 5.55
N GLY A 33 5.84 3.86 6.58
CA GLY A 33 6.34 4.43 7.85
C GLY A 33 7.73 5.08 7.77
N GLY A 34 8.09 5.78 6.69
CA GLY A 34 9.43 6.33 6.44
C GLY A 34 9.74 7.65 7.16
N THR A 35 11.02 8.06 7.25
CA THR A 35 11.44 9.37 7.82
C THR A 35 11.31 10.49 6.79
N TYR A 36 10.11 11.06 6.63
CA TYR A 36 9.85 12.16 5.69
C TYR A 36 8.74 13.09 6.19
N GLU A 37 8.58 14.24 5.53
CA GLU A 37 7.56 15.23 5.86
C GLU A 37 6.16 14.68 5.55
N ARG A 38 5.32 14.58 6.58
CA ARG A 38 3.93 14.11 6.51
C ARG A 38 2.96 14.99 7.29
N GLY A 39 3.37 16.17 7.74
CA GLY A 39 2.59 17.03 8.63
C GLY A 39 1.21 17.40 8.09
N LYS A 40 1.05 17.45 6.75
CA LYS A 40 -0.25 17.68 6.10
C LYS A 40 -1.25 16.53 6.24
N TRP A 41 -0.79 15.35 6.62
CA TRP A 41 -1.59 14.13 6.80
C TRP A 41 -1.79 13.76 8.27
N MET A 42 -1.15 14.48 9.20
CA MET A 42 -1.33 14.27 10.63
C MET A 42 -2.69 14.80 11.08
N ILE A 43 -3.24 14.19 12.12
CA ILE A 43 -4.51 14.62 12.69
C ILE A 43 -4.31 15.98 13.35
N ASP A 44 -5.23 16.92 13.14
CA ASP A 44 -5.21 18.21 13.81
C ASP A 44 -5.35 18.00 15.33
N PRO A 45 -4.34 18.36 16.14
CA PRO A 45 -4.37 18.14 17.59
C PRO A 45 -5.49 18.90 18.30
N SER A 46 -6.10 19.90 17.67
CA SER A 46 -7.26 20.62 18.21
C SER A 46 -8.55 19.80 18.21
N LEU A 47 -8.59 18.67 17.49
CA LEU A 47 -9.74 17.77 17.43
C LEU A 47 -9.76 16.72 18.55
N SER A 48 -8.61 16.50 19.22
CA SER A 48 -8.50 15.50 20.29
C SER A 48 -8.93 16.06 21.65
N ASP A 49 -9.61 15.25 22.44
CA ASP A 49 -9.88 15.51 23.85
C ASP A 49 -8.65 15.25 24.73
N LEU A 50 -7.74 14.40 24.27
CA LEU A 50 -6.51 14.02 24.96
C LEU A 50 -5.34 13.84 23.98
N GLN A 51 -4.16 14.30 24.38
CA GLN A 51 -2.90 14.05 23.68
C GLN A 51 -1.92 13.38 24.63
N LEU A 52 -1.35 12.25 24.18
CA LEU A 52 -0.33 11.49 24.91
C LEU A 52 0.92 11.39 24.04
N PHE A 53 2.09 11.39 24.67
CA PHE A 53 3.36 11.35 23.97
C PHE A 53 4.15 10.11 24.40
N VAL A 54 4.85 9.49 23.47
CA VAL A 54 5.70 8.32 23.71
C VAL A 54 7.12 8.61 23.24
N GLN A 55 8.10 8.34 24.11
CA GLN A 55 9.52 8.40 23.82
C GLN A 55 10.25 7.42 24.74
N GLN A 56 10.94 6.44 24.18
CA GLN A 56 11.57 5.37 24.96
C GLN A 56 12.73 5.89 25.82
N ASP A 57 13.62 6.68 25.22
CA ASP A 57 14.82 7.16 25.89
C ASP A 57 14.61 8.52 26.53
N SER A 58 14.86 8.61 27.83
CA SER A 58 14.79 9.86 28.60
C SER A 58 13.50 10.66 28.33
N PRO A 59 12.30 10.06 28.56
CA PRO A 59 11.03 10.73 28.29
C PRO A 59 10.91 12.04 29.10
N PRO A 60 10.55 13.16 28.46
CA PRO A 60 10.22 14.39 29.17
C PRO A 60 9.07 14.17 30.17
N PRO A 61 8.92 15.04 31.21
CA PRO A 61 7.77 14.98 32.10
C PRO A 61 6.44 14.98 31.33
N GLY A 62 5.56 14.02 31.62
CA GLY A 62 4.28 13.84 30.92
C GLY A 62 4.36 13.00 29.64
N THR A 63 5.51 12.40 29.34
CA THR A 63 5.71 11.45 28.23
C THR A 63 5.87 10.03 28.78
N PHE A 64 5.35 9.04 28.05
CA PHE A 64 5.43 7.62 28.39
C PHE A 64 6.64 6.97 27.71
N SER A 65 7.26 5.99 28.37
CA SER A 65 8.38 5.25 27.78
C SER A 65 7.95 4.15 26.81
N THR A 66 6.68 3.77 26.80
CA THR A 66 6.13 2.74 25.89
C THR A 66 4.75 3.13 25.40
N ILE A 67 4.31 2.55 24.28
CA ILE A 67 2.98 2.77 23.71
C ILE A 67 1.93 2.13 24.62
N GLY A 68 2.21 0.95 25.18
CA GLY A 68 1.34 0.26 26.14
C GLY A 68 1.06 1.09 27.38
N ALA A 69 2.04 1.83 27.90
CA ALA A 69 1.84 2.73 29.04
C ALA A 69 0.93 3.93 28.68
N ALA A 70 1.05 4.47 27.47
CA ALA A 70 0.14 5.51 26.99
C ALA A 70 -1.29 4.96 26.77
N LEU A 71 -1.45 3.75 26.24
CA LEU A 71 -2.74 3.08 26.10
C LEU A 71 -3.42 2.81 27.45
N ALA A 72 -2.62 2.44 28.47
CA ALA A 72 -3.12 2.28 29.83
C ALA A 72 -3.62 3.60 30.42
N GLU A 73 -2.90 4.72 30.23
CA GLU A 73 -3.39 6.04 30.65
C GLU A 73 -4.66 6.44 29.89
N TRP A 74 -4.70 6.26 28.57
CA TRP A 74 -5.89 6.51 27.76
C TRP A 74 -7.11 5.73 28.29
N THR A 75 -6.92 4.47 28.66
CA THR A 75 -7.95 3.64 29.29
C THR A 75 -8.37 4.19 30.65
N ASN A 76 -7.43 4.60 31.49
CA ASN A 76 -7.71 5.22 32.80
C ASN A 76 -8.49 6.54 32.69
N ARG A 77 -8.38 7.23 31.55
CA ARG A 77 -9.14 8.45 31.24
C ARG A 77 -10.50 8.19 30.61
N SER A 78 -10.97 6.94 30.63
CA SER A 78 -12.22 6.50 30.00
C SER A 78 -12.24 6.62 28.48
N LYS A 79 -11.08 6.38 27.84
CA LYS A 79 -10.92 6.22 26.39
C LYS A 79 -11.48 7.38 25.55
N PRO A 80 -11.18 8.66 25.85
CA PRO A 80 -11.69 9.79 25.07
C PRO A 80 -11.03 9.85 23.68
N ASN A 81 -11.47 10.76 22.82
CA ASN A 81 -10.85 10.96 21.51
C ASN A 81 -9.39 11.39 21.67
N THR A 82 -8.46 10.54 21.22
CA THR A 82 -7.05 10.66 21.64
C THR A 82 -6.07 10.52 20.49
N ILE A 83 -5.03 11.34 20.53
CA ILE A 83 -3.82 11.17 19.72
C ILE A 83 -2.68 10.71 20.65
N ILE A 84 -2.08 9.57 20.33
CA ILE A 84 -0.85 9.08 20.93
C ILE A 84 0.28 9.30 19.92
N THR A 85 1.18 10.24 20.21
CA THR A 85 2.28 10.61 19.30
C THR A 85 3.59 9.99 19.75
N ILE A 86 4.23 9.22 18.88
CA ILE A 86 5.57 8.64 19.10
C ILE A 86 6.63 9.62 18.59
N LEU A 87 7.53 10.04 19.47
CA LEU A 87 8.46 11.15 19.24
C LEU A 87 9.85 10.72 18.77
N ASP A 88 10.15 9.42 18.76
CA ASP A 88 11.48 8.88 18.41
C ASP A 88 11.43 7.73 17.38
N ASN A 89 12.62 7.36 16.89
CA ASN A 89 12.79 6.32 15.87
C ASN A 89 13.13 4.95 16.49
N ARG A 90 12.68 4.70 17.71
CA ARG A 90 13.05 3.49 18.45
C ARG A 90 12.22 2.28 18.04
N THR A 91 12.67 1.10 18.49
CA THR A 91 11.96 -0.16 18.31
C THR A 91 11.16 -0.47 19.57
N TYR A 92 9.84 -0.53 19.41
CA TYR A 92 8.85 -0.83 20.45
C TYR A 92 8.46 -2.30 20.35
N ILE A 93 9.06 -3.12 21.22
CA ILE A 93 8.74 -4.55 21.37
C ILE A 93 7.77 -4.68 22.53
N GLU A 94 6.48 -4.71 22.25
CA GLU A 94 5.45 -4.76 23.28
C GLU A 94 4.14 -5.38 22.76
N GLN A 95 3.27 -5.77 23.68
CA GLN A 95 1.92 -6.20 23.35
C GLN A 95 1.05 -4.95 23.13
N LEU A 96 0.31 -4.90 22.01
CA LEU A 96 -0.59 -3.79 21.69
C LEU A 96 -2.00 -4.29 21.46
N ASP A 97 -2.79 -4.31 22.52
CA ASP A 97 -4.23 -4.55 22.48
C ASP A 97 -4.96 -3.21 22.61
N ILE A 98 -5.80 -2.89 21.62
CA ILE A 98 -6.55 -1.63 21.50
C ILE A 98 -8.03 -1.96 21.54
N GLU A 99 -8.73 -1.47 22.56
CA GLU A 99 -10.19 -1.58 22.64
C GLU A 99 -10.76 -0.17 22.74
N PRO A 100 -11.23 0.44 21.63
CA PRO A 100 -11.83 1.79 21.67
C PRO A 100 -13.14 1.82 22.46
N ALA A 101 -13.66 3.01 22.71
CA ALA A 101 -15.03 3.18 23.22
C ALA A 101 -15.99 3.46 22.06
N ASP A 102 -17.29 3.22 22.28
CA ASP A 102 -18.33 3.56 21.30
C ASP A 102 -18.27 5.05 20.93
N TYR A 103 -18.43 5.33 19.63
CA TYR A 103 -18.39 6.69 19.05
C TYR A 103 -17.08 7.46 19.29
N ALA A 104 -16.01 6.79 19.73
CA ALA A 104 -14.71 7.40 19.96
C ALA A 104 -13.72 7.07 18.84
N TRP A 105 -12.65 7.88 18.74
CA TRP A 105 -11.52 7.56 17.89
C TRP A 105 -10.19 7.60 18.65
N LEU A 106 -9.29 6.70 18.26
CA LEU A 106 -7.91 6.65 18.72
C LEU A 106 -6.98 6.75 17.52
N ALA A 107 -5.98 7.61 17.60
CA ALA A 107 -4.89 7.66 16.65
C ALA A 107 -3.56 7.37 17.35
N ILE A 108 -2.80 6.42 16.82
CA ILE A 108 -1.41 6.19 17.16
C ILE A 108 -0.60 6.66 15.97
N GLU A 109 0.14 7.75 16.15
CA GLU A 109 0.87 8.39 15.05
C GLU A 109 2.34 8.63 15.38
N ALA A 110 3.19 8.49 14.38
CA ALA A 110 4.56 8.97 14.46
C ALA A 110 4.57 10.50 14.33
N ALA A 111 5.44 11.16 15.11
CA ALA A 111 5.74 12.56 14.89
C ALA A 111 6.27 12.79 13.47
N ASN A 112 6.13 14.04 12.98
CA ASN A 112 6.61 14.39 11.65
C ASN A 112 8.11 14.09 11.50
N ASN A 113 8.52 13.49 10.38
CA ASN A 113 9.88 13.02 10.10
C ASN A 113 10.39 11.88 11.00
N VAL A 114 9.55 11.29 11.85
CA VAL A 114 9.90 10.18 12.75
C VAL A 114 9.37 8.84 12.24
N ARG A 115 10.17 7.78 12.34
CA ARG A 115 9.92 6.40 11.91
C ARG A 115 10.03 5.46 13.12
N PRO A 116 8.99 5.35 13.95
CA PRO A 116 8.97 4.33 14.99
C PRO A 116 8.84 2.95 14.35
N HIS A 117 9.59 2.00 14.88
CA HIS A 117 9.49 0.60 14.54
C HIS A 117 8.68 -0.10 15.63
N ILE A 118 7.59 -0.78 15.27
CA ILE A 118 6.73 -1.51 16.18
C ILE A 118 6.85 -2.99 15.84
N GLN A 119 7.16 -3.79 16.86
CA GLN A 119 7.23 -5.23 16.76
C GLN A 119 6.30 -5.83 17.84
N PRO A 120 5.03 -6.11 17.49
CA PRO A 120 4.09 -6.66 18.46
C PRO A 120 4.52 -8.05 18.93
N ASN A 121 4.43 -8.34 20.22
CA ASN A 121 4.86 -9.64 20.79
C ASN A 121 4.12 -10.85 20.18
N ASP A 122 2.82 -10.70 19.90
CA ASP A 122 1.99 -11.72 19.25
C ASP A 122 2.06 -11.67 17.70
N GLY A 123 2.98 -10.87 17.14
CA GLY A 123 3.13 -10.67 15.70
C GLY A 123 2.04 -9.81 15.05
N HIS A 124 1.11 -9.25 15.84
CA HIS A 124 0.09 -8.32 15.37
C HIS A 124 -0.33 -7.31 16.44
N ILE A 125 -0.77 -6.13 16.01
CA ILE A 125 -1.54 -5.19 16.83
C ILE A 125 -2.99 -5.69 16.84
N ARG A 126 -3.55 -5.92 18.02
CA ARG A 126 -4.92 -6.43 18.16
C ARG A 126 -5.89 -5.28 18.44
N ILE A 127 -6.98 -5.22 17.70
CA ILE A 127 -8.10 -4.31 17.94
C ILE A 127 -9.30 -5.15 18.36
N THR A 128 -9.76 -4.99 19.59
CA THR A 128 -10.79 -5.84 20.21
C THR A 128 -12.05 -5.07 20.58
N GLY A 129 -13.05 -5.80 21.07
CA GLY A 129 -14.31 -5.23 21.57
C GLY A 129 -15.41 -5.22 20.51
N THR A 130 -16.54 -4.58 20.81
CA THR A 130 -17.68 -4.48 19.90
C THR A 130 -18.11 -3.03 19.79
N HIS A 131 -17.48 -2.32 18.86
CA HIS A 131 -17.53 -0.87 18.72
C HIS A 131 -17.72 -0.47 17.25
N THR A 132 -18.92 -0.68 16.72
CA THR A 132 -19.30 -0.49 15.30
C THR A 132 -19.15 0.95 14.78
N ASP A 133 -19.01 1.92 15.68
CA ASP A 133 -18.89 3.34 15.36
C ASP A 133 -17.50 3.91 15.72
N ALA A 134 -16.61 3.07 16.27
CA ALA A 134 -15.28 3.50 16.65
C ALA A 134 -14.31 3.53 15.46
N THR A 135 -13.34 4.43 15.54
CA THR A 135 -12.27 4.55 14.53
C THR A 135 -10.89 4.38 15.18
N VAL A 136 -10.07 3.50 14.63
CA VAL A 136 -8.64 3.38 14.98
C VAL A 136 -7.79 3.83 13.80
N THR A 137 -6.84 4.74 14.04
CA THR A 137 -5.90 5.24 13.04
C THR A 137 -4.47 4.89 13.41
N LEU A 138 -3.76 4.23 12.50
CA LEU A 138 -2.32 4.00 12.58
C LEU A 138 -1.64 4.87 11.52
N SER A 139 -0.79 5.80 11.96
CA SER A 139 -0.19 6.80 11.08
C SER A 139 1.33 6.88 11.19
N GLY A 140 2.05 6.78 10.07
CA GLY A 140 3.50 6.96 10.06
C GLY A 140 4.31 5.82 10.70
N LEU A 141 3.72 4.63 10.88
CA LEU A 141 4.32 3.52 11.64
C LEU A 141 4.99 2.50 10.71
N LEU A 142 6.15 1.96 11.10
CA LEU A 142 6.66 0.70 10.56
C LEU A 142 6.25 -0.42 11.53
N VAL A 143 5.43 -1.37 11.08
CA VAL A 143 5.01 -2.52 11.86
C VAL A 143 5.61 -3.79 11.26
N GLU A 144 6.55 -4.39 12.00
CA GLU A 144 6.99 -5.76 11.79
C GLU A 144 5.96 -6.69 12.45
N GLY A 145 4.87 -6.93 11.71
CA GLY A 145 3.71 -7.68 12.15
C GLY A 145 2.49 -7.36 11.28
N GLY A 146 1.32 -7.80 11.74
CA GLY A 146 0.03 -7.44 11.17
C GLY A 146 -0.80 -6.51 12.06
N VAL A 147 -2.00 -6.20 11.59
CA VAL A 147 -3.09 -5.64 12.38
C VAL A 147 -4.25 -6.62 12.30
N GLU A 148 -4.79 -6.99 13.45
CA GLU A 148 -5.91 -7.90 13.57
C GLU A 148 -7.09 -7.21 14.26
N VAL A 149 -8.23 -7.16 13.59
CA VAL A 149 -9.50 -6.71 14.18
C VAL A 149 -10.23 -7.96 14.70
N ASP A 150 -9.99 -8.27 15.97
CA ASP A 150 -10.57 -9.41 16.71
C ASP A 150 -11.77 -8.93 17.54
N GLY A 151 -12.82 -8.54 16.83
CA GLY A 151 -13.98 -7.85 17.38
C GLY A 151 -14.83 -7.22 16.28
N ASP A 152 -15.68 -6.26 16.66
CA ASP A 152 -16.45 -5.43 15.72
C ASP A 152 -15.93 -3.99 15.77
N LEU A 153 -15.50 -3.44 14.63
CA LEU A 153 -14.98 -2.08 14.52
C LEU A 153 -15.67 -1.33 13.39
N GLY A 154 -15.92 -0.03 13.58
CA GLY A 154 -16.44 0.83 12.51
C GLY A 154 -15.42 1.12 11.42
N MET A 155 -14.22 1.57 11.79
CA MET A 155 -13.21 1.96 10.81
C MET A 155 -11.77 1.74 11.27
N LEU A 156 -10.95 1.15 10.39
CA LEU A 156 -9.49 1.13 10.52
C LEU A 156 -8.88 2.05 9.45
N ARG A 157 -8.04 3.00 9.87
CA ARG A 157 -7.26 3.88 8.98
C ARG A 157 -5.78 3.57 9.04
N LEU A 158 -5.17 3.35 7.89
CA LEU A 158 -3.73 3.18 7.71
C LEU A 158 -3.20 4.33 6.85
N ILE A 159 -2.46 5.26 7.45
CA ILE A 159 -2.00 6.47 6.76
C ILE A 159 -0.48 6.54 6.85
N HIS A 160 0.25 6.52 5.74
CA HIS A 160 1.71 6.46 5.79
C HIS A 160 2.22 5.30 6.68
N THR A 161 1.53 4.17 6.67
CA THR A 161 1.87 3.01 7.52
C THR A 161 2.45 1.90 6.66
N THR A 162 3.48 1.25 7.16
CA THR A 162 4.03 0.03 6.58
C THR A 162 3.68 -1.14 7.47
N LEU A 163 2.81 -2.02 7.00
CA LEU A 163 2.63 -3.35 7.52
C LEU A 163 3.50 -4.26 6.65
N VAL A 164 4.67 -4.65 7.17
CA VAL A 164 5.72 -5.32 6.39
C VAL A 164 5.13 -6.52 5.63
N PRO A 165 5.22 -6.57 4.28
CA PRO A 165 4.85 -7.76 3.53
C PRO A 165 5.58 -8.99 4.06
N GLY A 166 4.82 -9.96 4.56
CA GLY A 166 5.30 -11.17 5.22
C GLY A 166 5.51 -11.08 6.73
N ARG A 167 5.01 -10.01 7.35
CA ARG A 167 5.09 -9.66 8.79
C ARG A 167 6.50 -9.40 9.32
N SER A 168 7.52 -9.99 8.72
CA SER A 168 8.94 -9.67 8.93
C SER A 168 9.75 -10.18 7.73
N LEU A 169 11.06 -9.94 7.74
CA LEU A 169 11.98 -10.47 6.72
C LEU A 169 12.93 -11.48 7.35
N ASN A 170 13.19 -12.57 6.64
CA ASN A 170 14.23 -13.54 6.98
C ASN A 170 15.63 -12.94 6.74
N GLU A 171 16.67 -13.64 7.19
CA GLU A 171 18.07 -13.21 7.00
C GLU A 171 18.45 -12.99 5.52
N ASP A 172 17.82 -13.72 4.60
CA ASP A 172 18.01 -13.59 3.15
C ASP A 172 17.25 -12.40 2.53
N GLY A 173 16.45 -11.69 3.33
CA GLY A 173 15.62 -10.56 2.91
C GLY A 173 14.30 -10.96 2.26
N LEU A 174 13.95 -12.25 2.26
CA LEU A 174 12.65 -12.72 1.79
C LEU A 174 11.59 -12.60 2.90
N PRO A 175 10.30 -12.48 2.53
CA PRO A 175 9.19 -12.48 3.49
C PRO A 175 9.24 -13.70 4.43
N ALA A 176 9.06 -13.47 5.74
CA ALA A 176 9.11 -14.53 6.73
C ALA A 176 7.87 -15.43 6.74
N THR A 177 6.71 -14.87 6.43
CA THR A 177 5.44 -15.58 6.36
C THR A 177 4.61 -15.13 5.16
N THR A 178 3.51 -15.84 4.89
CA THR A 178 2.46 -15.39 3.95
C THR A 178 1.22 -14.91 4.69
N ASP A 179 1.33 -14.67 6.00
CA ASP A 179 0.21 -14.27 6.82
C ASP A 179 -0.25 -12.86 6.45
N PRO A 180 -1.53 -12.53 6.65
CA PRO A 180 -2.04 -11.22 6.30
C PRO A 180 -1.41 -10.10 7.12
N GLY A 181 -1.14 -8.98 6.44
CA GLY A 181 -0.82 -7.70 7.06
C GLY A 181 -2.07 -7.10 7.73
N VAL A 182 -3.25 -7.29 7.15
CA VAL A 182 -4.53 -6.92 7.78
C VAL A 182 -5.45 -8.12 7.81
N LEU A 183 -5.90 -8.50 9.01
CA LEU A 183 -6.89 -9.55 9.24
C LEU A 183 -8.08 -8.96 9.99
N VAL A 184 -9.28 -9.13 9.45
CA VAL A 184 -10.51 -8.69 10.10
C VAL A 184 -11.35 -9.92 10.38
N ALA A 185 -11.73 -10.12 11.65
CA ALA A 185 -12.45 -11.30 12.07
C ALA A 185 -13.80 -11.41 11.34
N ASP A 186 -14.13 -12.65 10.99
CA ASP A 186 -15.45 -13.06 10.54
C ASP A 186 -15.99 -14.04 11.59
N ASN A 187 -17.27 -13.92 11.94
CA ASN A 187 -17.87 -14.75 12.99
C ASN A 187 -18.71 -15.86 12.38
N ASP A 188 -18.27 -17.11 12.55
CA ASP A 188 -18.97 -18.31 12.08
C ASP A 188 -20.24 -18.65 12.89
N THR A 189 -20.55 -17.92 13.98
CA THR A 189 -21.68 -18.25 14.89
C THR A 189 -23.04 -17.67 14.49
N GLY A 190 -23.17 -17.11 13.28
CA GLY A 190 -24.46 -16.70 12.69
C GLY A 190 -24.90 -15.26 12.96
N VAL A 191 -24.14 -14.49 13.75
CA VAL A 191 -24.22 -13.02 13.80
C VAL A 191 -22.95 -12.46 13.19
N ASN A 192 -23.08 -11.88 12.00
CA ASN A 192 -21.98 -11.23 11.31
C ASN A 192 -21.46 -10.04 12.12
N ILE A 193 -20.22 -10.13 12.59
CA ILE A 193 -19.45 -8.97 13.08
C ILE A 193 -18.85 -8.22 11.89
N ASN A 194 -18.43 -6.97 12.09
CA ASN A 194 -17.76 -6.14 11.09
C ASN A 194 -18.62 -5.82 9.86
N ALA A 195 -19.95 -5.86 9.98
CA ALA A 195 -20.85 -5.50 8.87
C ALA A 195 -20.73 -4.03 8.45
N ASN A 196 -20.41 -3.13 9.39
CA ASN A 196 -20.18 -1.71 9.15
C ASN A 196 -18.69 -1.37 8.98
N PHE A 197 -17.81 -2.37 8.96
CA PHE A 197 -16.37 -2.14 8.97
C PHE A 197 -15.89 -1.52 7.65
N GLU A 198 -15.13 -0.44 7.77
CA GLU A 198 -14.42 0.21 6.66
C GLU A 198 -12.89 0.16 6.88
N LEU A 199 -12.14 -0.27 5.86
CA LEU A 199 -10.69 -0.16 5.82
C LEU A 199 -10.28 0.95 4.86
N HIS A 200 -9.66 2.00 5.38
CA HIS A 200 -9.12 3.10 4.59
C HIS A 200 -7.59 3.13 4.68
N ALA A 201 -6.92 2.95 3.55
CA ALA A 201 -5.47 3.07 3.48
C ALA A 201 -5.04 4.17 2.51
N ALA A 202 -4.10 5.01 2.96
CA ALA A 202 -3.49 6.06 2.16
C ALA A 202 -1.97 6.04 2.32
N PHE A 203 -1.22 6.18 1.22
CA PHE A 203 0.25 6.27 1.23
C PHE A 203 0.92 5.11 1.98
N SER A 204 0.32 3.92 1.96
CA SER A 204 0.69 2.79 2.83
C SER A 204 1.24 1.61 2.04
N ILE A 205 2.11 0.83 2.68
CA ILE A 205 2.62 -0.45 2.18
C ILE A 205 2.01 -1.53 3.06
N ILE A 206 1.27 -2.45 2.45
CA ILE A 206 0.46 -3.42 3.19
C ILE A 206 0.72 -4.80 2.62
N GLY A 207 0.95 -5.79 3.49
CA GLY A 207 0.91 -7.20 3.10
C GLY A 207 -0.49 -7.66 2.67
N PRO A 208 -0.79 -8.97 2.71
CA PRO A 208 -2.09 -9.46 2.28
C PRO A 208 -3.21 -8.89 3.15
N ILE A 209 -4.33 -8.48 2.51
CA ILE A 209 -5.53 -8.00 3.19
C ILE A 209 -6.57 -9.11 3.21
N ARG A 210 -7.09 -9.42 4.40
CA ARG A 210 -8.16 -10.39 4.65
C ARG A 210 -9.27 -9.72 5.43
N MET A 211 -10.44 -9.57 4.81
CA MET A 211 -11.60 -8.95 5.45
C MET A 211 -12.91 -9.60 4.99
N PRO A 212 -13.97 -9.65 5.83
CA PRO A 212 -15.22 -10.31 5.47
C PRO A 212 -15.88 -9.70 4.22
N GLU A 213 -16.51 -10.54 3.40
CA GLU A 213 -17.22 -10.12 2.19
C GLU A 213 -18.38 -9.14 2.51
N HIS A 214 -19.03 -9.32 3.66
CA HIS A 214 -20.16 -8.51 4.11
C HIS A 214 -19.76 -7.21 4.81
N ALA A 215 -18.47 -6.92 4.97
CA ALA A 215 -18.04 -5.63 5.48
C ALA A 215 -18.50 -4.48 4.57
N GLN A 216 -18.33 -3.24 5.04
CA GLN A 216 -18.90 -2.09 4.37
C GLN A 216 -18.06 -1.63 3.18
N LYS A 217 -16.76 -1.35 3.41
CA LYS A 217 -15.92 -0.72 2.37
C LYS A 217 -14.43 -1.02 2.50
N LEU A 218 -13.76 -1.10 1.36
CA LEU A 218 -12.31 -0.99 1.23
C LEU A 218 -11.96 0.24 0.37
N TYR A 219 -11.11 1.13 0.89
CA TYR A 219 -10.59 2.29 0.18
C TYR A 219 -9.06 2.28 0.19
N LEU A 220 -8.44 2.29 -1.00
CA LEU A 220 -6.99 2.31 -1.17
C LEU A 220 -6.58 3.52 -2.01
N LEU A 221 -5.64 4.31 -1.50
CA LEU A 221 -5.16 5.55 -2.12
C LEU A 221 -3.64 5.62 -2.07
N ASP A 222 -2.97 5.66 -3.22
CA ASP A 222 -1.50 5.78 -3.24
C ASP A 222 -0.82 4.65 -2.43
N CYS A 223 -1.26 3.40 -2.59
CA CYS A 223 -0.79 2.26 -1.80
C CYS A 223 0.03 1.24 -2.59
N ILE A 224 0.78 0.42 -1.88
CA ILE A 224 1.29 -0.87 -2.36
C ILE A 224 0.61 -1.96 -1.53
N VAL A 225 -0.03 -2.92 -2.18
CA VAL A 225 -0.57 -4.12 -1.54
C VAL A 225 0.14 -5.34 -2.11
N ASP A 226 0.74 -6.14 -1.23
CA ASP A 226 1.55 -7.29 -1.63
C ASP A 226 1.02 -8.59 -1.03
N GLY A 227 0.66 -9.52 -1.91
CA GLY A 227 0.10 -10.81 -1.58
C GLY A 227 1.12 -11.83 -1.07
N VAL A 228 2.43 -11.58 -1.21
CA VAL A 228 3.50 -12.47 -0.70
C VAL A 228 3.25 -13.94 -1.08
N ASP A 229 3.32 -14.25 -2.38
CA ASP A 229 2.97 -15.56 -2.97
C ASP A 229 1.53 -16.08 -2.72
N SER A 230 0.68 -15.27 -2.09
CA SER A 230 -0.75 -15.52 -1.90
C SER A 230 -1.59 -14.52 -2.71
N SER A 231 -2.90 -14.51 -2.44
CA SER A 231 -3.79 -13.44 -2.92
C SER A 231 -3.53 -12.16 -2.14
N ALA A 232 -3.42 -11.04 -2.85
CA ALA A 232 -3.24 -9.72 -2.26
C ALA A 232 -4.44 -9.32 -1.42
N ILE A 233 -5.65 -9.55 -1.94
CA ILE A 233 -6.92 -9.10 -1.35
C ILE A 233 -7.96 -10.20 -1.54
N SER A 234 -8.45 -10.77 -0.44
CA SER A 234 -9.50 -11.80 -0.43
C SER A 234 -10.25 -11.82 0.90
N ALA A 235 -11.36 -12.55 0.94
CA ALA A 235 -12.16 -12.67 2.16
C ALA A 235 -11.37 -13.32 3.31
N THR A 236 -11.77 -13.02 4.55
CA THR A 236 -11.26 -13.73 5.74
C THR A 236 -11.48 -15.24 5.60
N GLY A 237 -10.49 -16.05 6.00
CA GLY A 237 -10.54 -17.51 5.89
C GLY A 237 -10.44 -18.06 4.46
N SER A 238 -10.21 -17.22 3.44
CA SER A 238 -10.10 -17.64 2.04
C SER A 238 -8.99 -16.89 1.29
N THR A 239 -8.51 -17.49 0.20
CA THR A 239 -7.59 -16.86 -0.76
C THR A 239 -8.24 -16.57 -2.11
N ASP A 240 -9.54 -16.83 -2.28
CA ASP A 240 -10.23 -16.72 -3.57
C ASP A 240 -11.68 -16.24 -3.51
N ARG A 241 -12.15 -15.86 -2.30
CA ARG A 241 -13.45 -15.25 -2.08
C ARG A 241 -13.32 -13.72 -2.02
N PRO A 242 -14.37 -12.99 -2.43
CA PRO A 242 -14.32 -11.53 -2.56
C PRO A 242 -14.35 -10.77 -1.23
N VAL A 243 -13.71 -9.60 -1.21
CA VAL A 243 -13.90 -8.56 -0.17
C VAL A 243 -15.09 -7.65 -0.56
N PRO A 244 -15.52 -6.67 0.27
CA PRO A 244 -16.74 -5.91 0.01
C PRO A 244 -16.55 -4.87 -1.11
N SER A 245 -17.41 -3.85 -1.11
CA SER A 245 -17.33 -2.79 -2.11
C SER A 245 -16.02 -2.03 -1.99
N THR A 246 -15.30 -1.88 -3.11
CA THR A 246 -13.93 -1.40 -3.11
C THR A 246 -13.71 -0.24 -4.06
N THR A 247 -12.97 0.77 -3.59
CA THR A 247 -12.43 1.88 -4.40
C THR A 247 -10.91 1.90 -4.29
N ILE A 248 -10.23 1.99 -5.44
CA ILE A 248 -8.77 1.93 -5.54
C ILE A 248 -8.29 3.05 -6.45
N GLU A 249 -7.36 3.85 -5.94
CA GLU A 249 -6.74 4.94 -6.67
C GLU A 249 -5.22 4.83 -6.57
N ARG A 250 -4.52 4.96 -7.70
CA ARG A 250 -3.06 5.11 -7.74
C ARG A 250 -2.32 4.06 -6.90
N THR A 251 -2.71 2.80 -7.02
CA THR A 251 -2.21 1.71 -6.17
C THR A 251 -1.56 0.64 -7.03
N THR A 252 -0.50 -0.01 -6.52
CA THR A 252 0.09 -1.20 -7.14
C THR A 252 -0.25 -2.43 -6.30
N ILE A 253 -0.74 -3.50 -6.93
CA ILE A 253 -1.20 -4.72 -6.26
C ILE A 253 -0.45 -5.93 -6.81
N PHE A 254 0.38 -6.56 -5.97
CA PHE A 254 1.09 -7.80 -6.26
C PHE A 254 0.28 -9.00 -5.78
N GLY A 255 -0.11 -9.88 -6.70
CA GLY A 255 -0.97 -11.04 -6.41
C GLY A 255 -2.43 -10.86 -6.84
N ARG A 256 -3.21 -11.94 -6.71
CA ARG A 256 -4.62 -11.97 -7.14
C ARG A 256 -5.49 -11.15 -6.19
N SER A 257 -6.57 -10.58 -6.70
CA SER A 257 -7.50 -9.79 -5.89
C SER A 257 -8.96 -10.06 -6.25
N PHE A 258 -9.81 -10.18 -5.23
CA PHE A 258 -11.20 -10.59 -5.36
C PHE A 258 -12.13 -9.57 -4.71
N TYR A 259 -13.15 -9.13 -5.44
CA TYR A 259 -14.06 -8.07 -5.01
C TYR A 259 -15.52 -8.45 -5.26
N ARG A 260 -16.42 -8.13 -4.34
CA ARG A 260 -17.86 -8.25 -4.57
C ARG A 260 -18.27 -7.22 -5.61
N SER A 261 -17.90 -5.96 -5.37
CA SER A 261 -18.04 -4.84 -6.30
C SER A 261 -16.78 -3.99 -6.31
N LEU A 262 -16.25 -3.71 -7.49
CA LEU A 262 -15.14 -2.76 -7.68
C LEU A 262 -15.72 -1.45 -8.23
N GLU A 263 -16.11 -0.54 -7.33
CA GLU A 263 -16.81 0.70 -7.68
C GLU A 263 -15.98 1.59 -8.59
N LEU A 264 -14.70 1.75 -8.25
CA LEU A 264 -13.75 2.51 -9.03
C LEU A 264 -12.35 1.90 -8.84
N ALA A 265 -11.67 1.61 -9.94
CA ALA A 265 -10.23 1.45 -9.97
C ALA A 265 -9.64 2.40 -11.00
N THR A 266 -8.80 3.34 -10.57
CA THR A 266 -8.24 4.39 -11.42
C THR A 266 -6.74 4.55 -11.17
N GLU A 267 -5.96 4.59 -12.24
CA GLU A 267 -4.48 4.63 -12.17
C GLU A 267 -3.87 3.44 -11.40
N VAL A 268 -4.49 2.27 -11.43
CA VAL A 268 -4.06 1.08 -10.68
C VAL A 268 -3.20 0.16 -11.55
N ILE A 269 -2.19 -0.46 -10.95
CA ILE A 269 -1.46 -1.57 -11.56
C ILE A 269 -1.82 -2.86 -10.83
N PHE A 270 -2.56 -3.74 -11.49
CA PHE A 270 -2.78 -5.10 -11.01
C PHE A 270 -1.75 -6.04 -11.63
N ILE A 271 -1.00 -6.78 -10.82
CA ILE A 271 -0.04 -7.78 -11.31
C ILE A 271 -0.68 -9.16 -11.39
N GLY A 272 -1.53 -9.52 -10.42
CA GLY A 272 -2.32 -10.74 -10.46
C GLY A 272 -3.71 -10.55 -11.08
N LEU A 273 -4.37 -11.67 -11.36
CA LEU A 273 -5.74 -11.67 -11.90
C LEU A 273 -6.72 -10.99 -10.93
N VAL A 274 -7.58 -10.16 -11.51
CA VAL A 274 -8.67 -9.49 -10.80
C VAL A 274 -9.97 -10.22 -11.04
N THR A 275 -10.70 -10.53 -9.97
CA THR A 275 -12.04 -11.13 -10.05
C THR A 275 -13.04 -10.23 -9.35
N THR A 276 -14.11 -9.86 -10.04
CA THR A 276 -15.23 -9.10 -9.49
C THR A 276 -16.53 -9.85 -9.76
N GLU A 277 -17.37 -10.03 -8.73
CA GLU A 277 -18.67 -10.70 -8.90
C GLU A 277 -19.70 -9.78 -9.59
N GLU A 278 -19.91 -8.58 -9.06
CA GLU A 278 -20.86 -7.59 -9.57
C GLU A 278 -20.30 -6.71 -10.69
N ARG A 279 -19.92 -7.32 -11.83
CA ARG A 279 -19.28 -6.62 -12.97
C ARG A 279 -20.13 -5.55 -13.66
N HIS A 280 -21.42 -5.48 -13.34
CA HIS A 280 -22.34 -4.46 -13.86
C HIS A 280 -22.27 -3.14 -13.08
N LYS A 281 -21.64 -3.13 -11.90
CA LYS A 281 -21.39 -1.94 -11.09
C LYS A 281 -19.93 -1.52 -11.19
N GLY A 282 -19.70 -0.22 -11.26
CA GLY A 282 -18.37 0.39 -11.24
C GLY A 282 -17.62 0.41 -12.57
N CYS A 283 -16.37 0.85 -12.51
CA CYS A 283 -15.51 1.05 -13.67
C CYS A 283 -14.03 0.87 -13.30
N VAL A 284 -13.26 0.27 -14.20
CA VAL A 284 -11.79 0.30 -14.16
C VAL A 284 -11.31 1.23 -15.26
N ARG A 285 -10.45 2.19 -14.94
CA ARG A 285 -9.98 3.17 -15.92
C ARG A 285 -8.51 3.51 -15.75
N PHE A 286 -7.83 3.86 -16.85
CA PHE A 286 -6.43 4.33 -16.83
C PHE A 286 -5.50 3.41 -16.01
N SER A 287 -5.77 2.11 -16.05
CA SER A 287 -5.15 1.10 -15.19
C SER A 287 -4.56 -0.01 -16.04
N TYR A 288 -3.57 -0.72 -15.51
CA TYR A 288 -3.10 -1.98 -16.10
C TYR A 288 -3.88 -3.14 -15.49
N VAL A 289 -4.52 -3.96 -16.35
CA VAL A 289 -5.33 -5.11 -15.94
C VAL A 289 -4.85 -6.35 -16.70
N PRO A 290 -4.34 -7.40 -16.02
CA PRO A 290 -3.89 -8.61 -16.67
C PRO A 290 -4.98 -9.29 -17.49
N TYR A 291 -4.59 -9.87 -18.62
CA TYR A 291 -5.47 -10.68 -19.45
C TYR A 291 -6.07 -11.85 -18.64
N GLY A 292 -7.33 -12.19 -18.89
CA GLY A 292 -8.08 -13.19 -18.11
C GLY A 292 -8.80 -12.64 -16.86
N SER A 293 -8.51 -11.39 -16.45
CA SER A 293 -9.22 -10.75 -15.34
C SER A 293 -10.70 -10.54 -15.66
N GLN A 294 -11.55 -10.69 -14.65
CA GLN A 294 -13.00 -10.49 -14.70
C GLN A 294 -13.36 -9.22 -13.91
N THR A 295 -13.38 -8.08 -14.58
CA THR A 295 -13.62 -6.77 -13.95
C THR A 295 -14.93 -6.14 -14.44
N PRO A 296 -15.39 -5.04 -13.84
CA PRO A 296 -16.35 -4.15 -14.47
C PRO A 296 -15.82 -3.56 -15.79
N ARG A 297 -16.63 -2.68 -16.41
CA ARG A 297 -16.28 -2.02 -17.67
C ARG A 297 -14.90 -1.35 -17.55
N ARG A 298 -14.06 -1.61 -18.56
CA ARG A 298 -12.73 -1.01 -18.69
C ARG A 298 -12.78 0.21 -19.60
N TYR A 299 -12.14 1.29 -19.18
CA TYR A 299 -12.01 2.52 -19.95
C TYR A 299 -10.53 2.91 -20.05
N ARG A 300 -9.97 2.83 -21.26
CA ARG A 300 -8.56 3.17 -21.52
C ARG A 300 -7.56 2.41 -20.64
N CYS A 301 -7.89 1.19 -20.23
CA CYS A 301 -6.97 0.33 -19.50
C CYS A 301 -5.96 -0.32 -20.45
N GLN A 302 -4.75 -0.59 -19.96
CA GLN A 302 -3.77 -1.39 -20.68
C GLN A 302 -3.87 -2.87 -20.26
N PRO A 303 -3.60 -3.82 -21.18
CA PRO A 303 -3.23 -3.61 -22.58
C PRO A 303 -4.42 -3.35 -23.54
N ASP A 304 -5.67 -3.47 -23.06
CA ASP A 304 -6.89 -3.44 -23.88
C ASP A 304 -6.99 -2.21 -24.80
N PHE A 305 -6.56 -1.05 -24.33
CA PHE A 305 -6.61 0.19 -25.09
C PHE A 305 -5.65 0.19 -26.28
N GLU A 306 -4.41 -0.27 -26.08
CA GLU A 306 -3.45 -0.35 -27.18
C GLU A 306 -3.81 -1.47 -28.15
N ILE A 307 -4.35 -2.59 -27.67
CA ILE A 307 -4.92 -3.66 -28.52
C ILE A 307 -6.03 -3.09 -29.42
N ALA A 308 -6.98 -2.35 -28.86
CA ALA A 308 -8.07 -1.76 -29.63
C ALA A 308 -7.55 -0.77 -30.70
N LYS A 309 -6.52 0.01 -30.39
CA LYS A 309 -5.87 0.92 -31.34
C LYS A 309 -5.15 0.18 -32.46
N ALA A 310 -4.39 -0.86 -32.13
CA ALA A 310 -3.67 -1.68 -33.10
C ALA A 310 -4.62 -2.42 -34.04
N ILE A 311 -5.69 -3.02 -33.50
CA ILE A 311 -6.74 -3.69 -34.30
C ILE A 311 -7.41 -2.69 -35.24
N ARG A 312 -7.75 -1.49 -34.77
CA ARG A 312 -8.35 -0.45 -35.63
C ARG A 312 -7.40 -0.09 -36.78
N LYS A 313 -6.14 0.17 -36.48
CA LYS A 313 -5.11 0.48 -37.49
C LYS A 313 -4.95 -0.64 -38.50
N ALA A 314 -4.91 -1.90 -38.05
CA ALA A 314 -4.79 -3.06 -38.92
C ALA A 314 -6.02 -3.21 -39.84
N LYS A 315 -7.23 -2.99 -39.32
CA LYS A 315 -8.46 -2.99 -40.12
C LYS A 315 -8.49 -1.89 -41.16
N ASP A 316 -8.05 -0.69 -40.80
CA ASP A 316 -7.99 0.44 -41.73
C ASP A 316 -7.02 0.12 -42.89
N LEU A 317 -5.83 -0.40 -42.61
CA LEU A 317 -4.86 -0.82 -43.62
C LEU A 317 -5.37 -1.99 -44.49
N ALA A 318 -5.93 -3.03 -43.87
CA ALA A 318 -6.46 -4.17 -44.62
C ALA A 318 -7.61 -3.77 -45.55
N LYS A 319 -8.44 -2.82 -45.13
CA LYS A 319 -9.53 -2.29 -45.95
C LYS A 319 -9.01 -1.56 -47.19
N ASP A 320 -7.91 -0.81 -47.07
CA ASP A 320 -7.27 -0.15 -48.22
C ASP A 320 -6.75 -1.17 -49.25
N ASP A 321 -6.36 -2.36 -48.79
CA ASP A 321 -5.92 -3.50 -49.63
C ASP A 321 -7.07 -4.45 -50.05
N GLY A 322 -8.32 -4.16 -49.66
CA GLY A 322 -9.48 -5.03 -49.93
C GLY A 322 -9.48 -6.37 -49.16
N ILE A 323 -8.67 -6.49 -48.12
CA ILE A 323 -8.51 -7.67 -47.26
C ILE A 323 -9.44 -7.54 -46.04
N THR A 324 -10.03 -8.66 -45.61
CA THR A 324 -10.78 -8.74 -44.36
C THR A 324 -9.99 -9.59 -43.37
N LEU A 325 -9.63 -9.01 -42.22
CA LEU A 325 -8.92 -9.72 -41.16
C LEU A 325 -9.83 -10.76 -40.50
N SER A 326 -9.30 -11.98 -40.33
CA SER A 326 -9.95 -13.07 -39.59
C SER A 326 -9.88 -12.85 -38.08
N SER A 327 -10.63 -13.65 -37.30
CA SER A 327 -10.51 -13.64 -35.83
C SER A 327 -9.09 -14.02 -35.37
N SER A 328 -8.47 -14.98 -36.05
CA SER A 328 -7.10 -15.42 -35.76
C SER A 328 -6.08 -14.29 -35.93
N ASP A 329 -6.24 -13.44 -36.94
CA ASP A 329 -5.34 -12.29 -37.17
C ASP A 329 -5.48 -11.26 -36.04
N LEU A 330 -6.71 -11.05 -35.54
CA LEU A 330 -6.98 -10.13 -34.42
C LEU A 330 -6.45 -10.67 -33.10
N ASP A 331 -6.54 -11.99 -32.88
CA ASP A 331 -5.99 -12.67 -31.71
C ASP A 331 -4.46 -12.57 -31.72
N GLU A 332 -3.80 -12.79 -32.87
CA GLU A 332 -2.35 -12.65 -33.02
C GLU A 332 -1.86 -11.23 -32.71
N ILE A 333 -2.59 -10.19 -33.17
CA ILE A 333 -2.29 -8.79 -32.82
C ILE A 333 -2.41 -8.57 -31.31
N SER A 334 -3.46 -9.13 -30.70
CA SER A 334 -3.73 -8.98 -29.27
C SER A 334 -2.64 -9.64 -28.43
N ASP A 335 -2.25 -10.87 -28.79
CA ASP A 335 -1.25 -11.67 -28.07
C ASP A 335 0.13 -11.04 -28.17
N LYS A 336 0.54 -10.57 -29.35
CA LYS A 336 1.79 -9.81 -29.51
C LYS A 336 1.85 -8.60 -28.59
N ILE A 337 0.76 -7.86 -28.42
CA ILE A 337 0.76 -6.70 -27.51
C ILE A 337 0.83 -7.14 -26.06
N ARG A 338 0.10 -8.19 -25.66
CA ARG A 338 0.13 -8.72 -24.29
C ARG A 338 1.52 -9.20 -23.87
N GLU A 339 2.35 -9.67 -24.80
CA GLU A 339 3.71 -10.14 -24.51
C GLU A 339 4.67 -9.03 -24.08
N TRP A 340 4.64 -7.86 -24.74
CA TRP A 340 5.59 -6.77 -24.44
C TRP A 340 4.98 -5.65 -23.58
N LEU A 341 3.66 -5.47 -23.59
CA LEU A 341 2.97 -4.43 -22.84
C LEU A 341 2.64 -4.90 -21.42
N VAL A 342 3.68 -5.11 -20.62
CA VAL A 342 3.57 -5.56 -19.22
C VAL A 342 4.31 -4.60 -18.28
N PRO A 343 3.82 -4.39 -17.04
CA PRO A 343 4.55 -3.67 -16.01
C PRO A 343 5.85 -4.41 -15.67
N THR A 344 6.90 -3.66 -15.39
CA THR A 344 8.17 -4.20 -14.89
C THR A 344 8.71 -3.26 -13.82
N PHE A 345 9.29 -3.82 -12.76
CA PHE A 345 9.72 -3.08 -11.59
C PHE A 345 11.23 -3.14 -11.38
N THR A 346 11.77 -2.09 -10.77
CA THR A 346 13.18 -2.04 -10.34
C THR A 346 13.44 -3.14 -9.31
N ALA A 347 12.53 -3.34 -8.35
CA ALA A 347 12.49 -4.48 -7.46
C ALA A 347 11.04 -4.86 -7.13
N GLU A 348 10.79 -6.16 -6.93
CA GLU A 348 9.49 -6.72 -6.55
C GLU A 348 9.48 -7.26 -5.11
N ASP A 349 10.66 -7.49 -4.51
CA ASP A 349 10.76 -7.91 -3.11
C ASP A 349 10.80 -6.70 -2.17
N TYR A 350 10.00 -6.72 -1.11
CA TYR A 350 10.05 -5.72 -0.05
C TYR A 350 11.45 -5.71 0.61
N GLY A 351 11.87 -4.53 1.09
CA GLY A 351 13.22 -4.32 1.65
C GLY A 351 14.28 -3.91 0.63
N LYS A 352 13.98 -4.01 -0.68
CA LYS A 352 14.84 -3.42 -1.73
C LYS A 352 14.50 -1.93 -1.94
N PRO A 353 15.49 -1.04 -2.16
CA PRO A 353 15.24 0.40 -2.31
C PRO A 353 14.24 0.77 -3.42
N GLY A 354 14.28 0.05 -4.54
CA GLY A 354 13.40 0.24 -5.70
C GLY A 354 12.11 -0.57 -5.67
N TYR A 355 11.68 -1.05 -4.49
CA TYR A 355 10.50 -1.90 -4.35
C TYR A 355 9.24 -1.22 -4.92
N SER A 356 8.56 -1.94 -5.83
CA SER A 356 7.39 -1.47 -6.59
C SER A 356 7.60 -0.24 -7.48
N GLN A 357 8.82 0.31 -7.58
CA GLN A 357 9.10 1.40 -8.50
C GLN A 357 9.15 0.83 -9.93
N LEU A 358 8.43 1.45 -10.86
CA LEU A 358 8.49 1.05 -12.27
C LEU A 358 9.90 1.23 -12.83
N ARG A 359 10.35 0.30 -13.66
CA ARG A 359 11.61 0.47 -14.39
C ARG A 359 11.50 1.64 -15.36
N ILE A 360 12.60 2.35 -15.55
CA ILE A 360 12.67 3.47 -16.50
C ILE A 360 12.29 3.09 -17.94
N ASN A 361 12.55 1.84 -18.33
CA ASN A 361 12.29 1.28 -19.66
C ASN A 361 10.99 0.47 -19.73
N VAL A 362 10.12 0.53 -18.72
CA VAL A 362 8.76 -0.01 -18.81
C VAL A 362 8.05 0.59 -20.04
N PRO A 363 7.15 -0.16 -20.70
CA PRO A 363 6.38 0.38 -21.83
C PRO A 363 5.82 1.77 -21.55
N VAL A 364 5.99 2.70 -22.50
CA VAL A 364 5.54 4.10 -22.35
C VAL A 364 4.05 4.20 -22.02
N HIS A 365 3.24 3.28 -22.55
CA HIS A 365 1.82 3.14 -22.27
C HIS A 365 1.49 2.94 -20.78
N ILE A 366 2.46 2.44 -19.99
CA ILE A 366 2.38 2.28 -18.54
C ILE A 366 2.97 3.51 -17.84
N ARG A 367 4.13 3.98 -18.31
CA ARG A 367 4.83 5.17 -17.78
C ARG A 367 4.04 6.47 -17.95
N THR A 368 3.09 6.50 -18.87
CA THR A 368 2.20 7.64 -19.15
C THR A 368 0.73 7.23 -19.19
N GLY A 369 0.38 6.12 -18.53
CA GLY A 369 -0.93 5.48 -18.64
C GLY A 369 -2.04 6.12 -17.80
N ALA A 370 -1.70 6.99 -16.85
CA ALA A 370 -2.67 7.69 -16.02
C ALA A 370 -3.51 8.70 -16.81
N GLU A 371 -4.65 9.12 -16.25
CA GLU A 371 -5.55 10.10 -16.89
C GLU A 371 -4.84 11.40 -17.30
N ASP A 372 -3.91 11.88 -16.48
CA ASP A 372 -3.14 13.11 -16.68
C ASP A 372 -1.77 12.90 -17.36
N GLY A 373 -1.51 11.69 -17.84
CA GLY A 373 -0.26 11.30 -18.49
C GLY A 373 0.89 10.99 -17.53
N SER A 374 0.67 10.90 -16.21
CA SER A 374 1.67 10.34 -15.30
C SER A 374 1.77 8.82 -15.42
N GLU A 375 2.71 8.24 -14.68
CA GLU A 375 2.77 6.80 -14.52
C GLU A 375 1.56 6.26 -13.75
N MET A 376 1.19 5.02 -14.03
CA MET A 376 0.18 4.28 -13.25
C MET A 376 0.79 3.73 -11.95
N GLY A 377 -0.06 3.36 -10.99
CA GLY A 377 0.31 2.68 -9.76
C GLY A 377 0.69 3.61 -8.61
N ALA A 378 1.28 3.02 -7.57
CA ALA A 378 1.65 3.66 -6.29
C ALA A 378 2.40 5.00 -6.41
N PHE A 379 3.23 5.14 -7.46
CA PHE A 379 4.13 6.28 -7.67
C PHE A 379 3.50 7.40 -8.52
N CYS A 380 2.26 7.23 -8.98
CA CYS A 380 1.53 8.19 -9.83
C CYS A 380 1.55 9.62 -9.29
N HIS A 381 1.45 9.80 -7.97
CA HIS A 381 1.46 11.12 -7.31
C HIS A 381 2.81 11.87 -7.43
N LEU A 382 3.92 11.18 -7.72
CA LEU A 382 5.24 11.83 -7.88
C LEU A 382 5.39 12.60 -9.20
N LYS A 383 4.53 12.29 -10.19
CA LYS A 383 4.51 12.93 -11.50
C LYS A 383 5.88 12.90 -12.19
N GLN A 384 6.59 11.77 -12.08
CA GLN A 384 7.96 11.62 -12.58
C GLN A 384 8.06 11.92 -14.07
N THR A 385 7.14 11.38 -14.88
CA THR A 385 7.06 11.63 -16.32
C THR A 385 6.91 13.13 -16.63
N GLN A 386 6.02 13.83 -15.93
CA GLN A 386 5.84 15.27 -16.13
C GLN A 386 7.07 16.06 -15.67
N ARG A 387 7.67 15.70 -14.54
CA ARG A 387 8.90 16.34 -14.03
C ARG A 387 10.05 16.19 -15.03
N GLU A 388 10.25 15.00 -15.58
CA GLU A 388 11.25 14.76 -16.61
C GLU A 388 10.96 15.59 -17.86
N THR A 389 9.72 15.59 -18.34
CA THR A 389 9.32 16.35 -19.53
C THR A 389 9.58 17.85 -19.34
N ASN A 390 9.16 18.40 -18.20
CA ASN A 390 9.39 19.80 -17.85
C ASN A 390 10.90 20.12 -17.76
N LEU A 391 11.70 19.22 -17.19
CA LEU A 391 13.15 19.39 -17.13
C LEU A 391 13.77 19.40 -18.52
N ARG A 392 13.38 18.48 -19.41
CA ARG A 392 13.86 18.43 -20.80
C ARG A 392 13.55 19.72 -21.55
N ILE A 393 12.32 20.22 -21.46
CA ILE A 393 11.91 21.49 -22.08
C ILE A 393 12.81 22.63 -21.58
N ARG A 394 13.06 22.73 -20.27
CA ARG A 394 13.93 23.79 -19.72
C ARG A 394 15.39 23.63 -20.15
N LEU A 395 15.89 22.42 -20.28
CA LEU A 395 17.23 22.18 -20.80
C LEU A 395 17.33 22.62 -22.26
N GLU A 396 16.34 22.31 -23.10
CA GLU A 396 16.31 22.77 -24.49
C GLU A 396 16.28 24.32 -24.60
N GLU A 397 15.53 24.99 -23.73
CA GLU A 397 15.40 26.45 -23.72
C GLU A 397 16.65 27.18 -23.22
N TYR A 398 17.34 26.64 -22.21
CA TYR A 398 18.35 27.38 -21.44
C TYR A 398 19.77 26.79 -21.50
N LEU A 399 19.98 25.63 -22.13
CA LEU A 399 21.31 25.03 -22.17
C LEU A 399 22.26 25.85 -23.09
N PRO A 400 23.43 26.29 -22.57
CA PRO A 400 24.42 26.96 -23.38
C PRO A 400 24.89 26.14 -24.59
N PHE A 401 25.15 26.82 -25.71
CA PHE A 401 25.67 26.20 -26.91
C PHE A 401 26.98 25.43 -26.62
N GLY A 402 27.09 24.22 -27.17
CA GLY A 402 28.24 23.34 -27.00
C GLY A 402 28.20 22.42 -25.78
N LEU A 403 27.14 22.47 -24.97
CA LEU A 403 26.90 21.51 -23.88
C LEU A 403 25.85 20.46 -24.28
N VAL A 404 25.94 19.28 -23.66
CA VAL A 404 24.96 18.18 -23.80
C VAL A 404 24.50 17.79 -22.40
N PRO A 405 23.20 17.82 -22.08
CA PRO A 405 22.73 17.50 -20.74
C PRO A 405 22.56 15.98 -20.59
N GLY A 406 22.93 15.46 -19.44
CA GLY A 406 22.58 14.10 -19.00
C GLY A 406 21.55 14.16 -17.88
N ILE A 407 20.44 13.44 -18.01
CA ILE A 407 19.47 13.26 -16.92
C ILE A 407 19.87 12.01 -16.14
N ILE A 408 20.19 12.21 -14.86
CA ILE A 408 20.53 11.13 -13.93
C ILE A 408 19.33 10.91 -13.03
N TYR A 409 18.83 9.69 -13.02
CA TYR A 409 17.72 9.27 -12.16
C TYR A 409 18.31 8.76 -10.86
N VAL A 410 17.86 9.32 -9.74
CA VAL A 410 18.27 8.90 -8.41
C VAL A 410 17.14 8.06 -7.83
N THR A 411 17.46 6.83 -7.43
CA THR A 411 16.59 5.95 -6.64
C THR A 411 16.73 6.24 -5.17
#